data_AF-A0A9D5IR71-F1
#
_entry.id   AF-A0A9D5IR71-F1
#
_cell.length_a   1.000
_cell.length_b   1.000
_cell.length_c   1.000
_cell.angle_alpha   90.00
_cell.angle_beta   90.00
_cell.angle_gamma   90.00
#
_symmetry.space_group_name_H-M   'P 1'
#
loop_
_entity.id
_entity.type
_entity.pdbx_description
1 polymer ?
#
loop_
_entity_poly.entity_id
_entity_poly.type
_entity_poly.pdbx_seq_one_letter_code
_entity_poly.pdbx_strand_id
1 'polypeptide(L)'
;MIQRRHFTTATALAIASPFALLSACAHSAPGLQAQLQQLETTAQGRLGVLILDTATGQTHGHRADERFMMLSSFKLLASALVLARVDRGQESLERRITYAKTDLVTYSPVTERFAGTAEGMSLAGLCEATITTSDNSAANFILDSYGGPAALTRFARELGDDTTRLDRRETELNTGTAAALLDTTTPRAMALTMQKLLLGNALSPASRERLQQWLVGNTTGDKRLRAGLPSGWRVGDKTGTNKTDANDIGIAWPTNGRAPLIITAYLAESTASSAVKEATLAGVARLAAGLVA
;
A
#
# COMPACT_ATOMS: atom_id res chain seq x y z
N MET A 1 -37.39 17.37 71.13
CA MET A 1 -36.91 16.18 70.40
C MET A 1 -36.43 16.66 69.03
N ILE A 2 -35.13 16.51 68.78
CA ILE A 2 -34.39 17.12 67.67
C ILE A 2 -34.81 16.48 66.34
N GLN A 3 -35.08 17.28 65.31
CA GLN A 3 -34.72 16.87 63.93
C GLN A 3 -34.49 18.09 63.04
N ARG A 4 -33.21 18.24 62.68
CA ARG A 4 -32.62 19.24 61.79
C ARG A 4 -33.02 18.94 60.35
N ARG A 5 -33.53 19.93 59.63
CA ARG A 5 -33.68 19.89 58.16
C ARG A 5 -32.35 20.24 57.52
N HIS A 6 -31.68 19.23 56.97
CA HIS A 6 -30.44 19.39 56.21
C HIS A 6 -30.77 19.82 54.78
N PHE A 7 -30.31 21.01 54.40
CA PHE A 7 -30.16 21.44 53.02
C PHE A 7 -28.99 20.67 52.40
N THR A 8 -29.23 19.86 51.38
CA THR A 8 -28.18 19.26 50.54
C THR A 8 -27.92 20.19 49.35
N THR A 9 -26.80 20.90 49.42
CA THR A 9 -26.12 21.52 48.28
C THR A 9 -25.59 20.44 47.34
N ALA A 10 -26.00 20.48 46.07
CA ALA A 10 -25.46 19.62 45.03
C ALA A 10 -24.11 20.16 44.56
N THR A 11 -23.04 19.42 44.86
CA THR A 11 -21.69 19.71 44.36
C THR A 11 -21.55 19.09 42.97
N ALA A 12 -21.40 19.92 41.94
CA ALA A 12 -21.06 19.47 40.60
C ALA A 12 -19.58 19.03 40.57
N LEU A 13 -19.33 17.74 40.43
CA LEU A 13 -17.99 17.19 40.23
C LEU A 13 -17.69 17.18 38.72
N ALA A 14 -16.92 18.15 38.26
CA ALA A 14 -16.36 18.14 36.91
C ALA A 14 -15.27 17.06 36.83
N ILE A 15 -15.57 15.92 36.21
CA ILE A 15 -14.58 14.89 35.90
C ILE A 15 -13.84 15.33 34.64
N ALA A 16 -12.68 15.96 34.82
CA ALA A 16 -11.73 16.18 33.74
C ALA A 16 -11.06 14.84 33.40
N SER A 17 -11.47 14.21 32.29
CA SER A 17 -10.78 13.05 31.73
C SER A 17 -9.44 13.49 31.11
N PRO A 18 -8.29 12.90 31.49
CA PRO A 18 -7.05 13.14 30.80
C PRO A 18 -7.01 12.20 29.59
N PHE A 19 -7.53 12.65 28.44
CA PHE A 19 -7.15 12.06 27.16
C PHE A 19 -5.73 12.55 26.85
N ALA A 20 -4.74 11.87 27.43
CA ALA A 20 -3.36 12.01 27.01
C ALA A 20 -3.26 11.44 25.59
N LEU A 21 -3.32 12.33 24.59
CA LEU A 21 -2.88 12.04 23.23
C LEU A 21 -1.39 11.76 23.29
N LEU A 22 -1.03 10.48 23.38
CA LEU A 22 0.30 10.01 23.03
C LEU A 22 0.45 10.18 21.51
N SER A 23 0.82 11.38 21.08
CA SER A 23 1.55 11.55 19.84
C SER A 23 2.88 10.84 20.02
N ALA A 24 2.93 9.57 19.60
CA ALA A 24 4.20 8.89 19.37
C ALA A 24 4.90 9.63 18.22
N CYS A 25 5.68 10.66 18.56
CA CYS A 25 6.62 11.27 17.65
C CYS A 25 7.55 10.15 17.17
N ALA A 26 7.44 9.78 15.90
CA ALA A 26 8.36 8.87 15.25
C ALA A 26 9.77 9.46 15.36
N HIS A 27 10.54 9.02 16.36
CA HIS A 27 11.94 9.38 16.51
C HIS A 27 12.72 8.52 15.52
N SER A 28 12.87 9.02 14.29
CA SER A 28 13.89 8.50 13.38
C SER A 28 15.25 8.64 14.07
N ALA A 29 16.05 7.56 14.12
CA ALA A 29 17.42 7.64 14.62
C ALA A 29 18.15 8.81 13.91
N PRO A 30 18.93 9.65 14.60
CA PRO A 30 19.45 10.90 14.04
C PRO A 30 20.15 10.77 12.67
N GLY A 31 20.78 9.62 12.39
CA GLY A 31 21.38 9.32 11.08
C GLY A 31 20.38 8.95 9.98
N LEU A 32 19.30 8.24 10.30
CA LEU A 32 18.33 7.75 9.31
C LEU A 32 17.62 8.90 8.59
N GLN A 33 17.21 9.92 9.33
CA GLN A 33 16.53 11.08 8.74
C GLN A 33 17.42 11.82 7.75
N ALA A 34 18.70 12.03 8.11
CA ALA A 34 19.68 12.67 7.23
C ALA A 34 19.94 11.83 5.97
N GLN A 35 20.01 10.50 6.10
CA GLN A 35 20.18 9.60 4.95
C GLN A 35 18.97 9.60 4.02
N LEU A 36 17.74 9.62 4.55
CA LEU A 36 16.52 9.74 3.74
C LEU A 36 16.46 11.09 3.01
N GLN A 37 16.85 12.18 3.67
CA GLN A 37 16.92 13.51 3.04
C GLN A 37 18.01 13.57 1.94
N GLN A 38 19.13 12.88 2.12
CA GLN A 38 20.15 12.75 1.10
C GLN A 38 19.62 11.98 -0.12
N LEU A 39 18.89 10.89 0.09
CA LEU A 39 18.24 10.13 -0.99
C LEU A 39 17.22 10.99 -1.76
N GLU A 40 16.41 11.79 -1.05
CA GLU A 40 15.49 12.77 -1.66
C GLU A 40 16.24 13.76 -2.54
N THR A 41 17.31 14.36 -2.01
CA THR A 41 18.13 15.36 -2.73
C THR A 41 18.75 14.76 -3.99
N THR A 42 19.35 13.57 -3.91
CA THR A 42 19.93 12.87 -5.07
C THR A 42 18.87 12.53 -6.12
N ALA A 43 17.65 12.21 -5.70
CA ALA A 43 16.54 11.88 -6.58
C ALA A 43 15.93 13.10 -7.30
N GLN A 44 16.30 14.33 -6.92
CA GLN A 44 15.76 15.56 -7.52
C GLN A 44 14.23 15.57 -7.57
N GLY A 45 13.59 15.20 -6.46
CA GLY A 45 12.14 15.10 -6.35
C GLY A 45 11.70 15.11 -4.89
N ARG A 46 10.51 14.57 -4.63
CA ARG A 46 9.93 14.49 -3.28
C ARG A 46 9.78 13.03 -2.87
N LEU A 47 10.40 12.64 -1.76
CA LEU A 47 10.46 11.27 -1.28
C LEU A 47 9.57 11.10 -0.04
N GLY A 48 8.58 10.23 -0.12
CA GLY A 48 7.74 9.80 1.00
C GLY A 48 8.11 8.38 1.42
N VAL A 49 8.44 8.17 2.69
CA VAL A 49 8.84 6.86 3.22
C VAL A 49 8.13 6.59 4.54
N LEU A 50 7.65 5.35 4.71
CA LEU A 50 7.44 4.74 6.00
C LEU A 50 8.08 3.36 6.02
N ILE A 51 8.84 3.09 7.08
CA ILE A 51 9.36 1.77 7.46
C ILE A 51 8.69 1.40 8.78
N LEU A 52 8.00 0.27 8.82
CA LEU A 52 7.34 -0.29 10.00
C LEU A 52 8.03 -1.60 10.39
N ASP A 53 8.63 -1.63 11.57
CA ASP A 53 9.09 -2.86 12.21
C ASP A 53 7.90 -3.55 12.89
N THR A 54 7.45 -4.66 12.31
CA THR A 54 6.26 -5.36 12.82
C THR A 54 6.52 -6.14 14.10
N ALA A 55 7.79 -6.38 14.46
CA ALA A 55 8.13 -7.01 15.73
C ALA A 55 7.86 -6.07 16.92
N THR A 56 8.09 -4.78 16.73
CA THR A 56 8.07 -3.76 17.80
C THR A 56 6.93 -2.75 17.65
N GLY A 57 6.35 -2.64 16.45
CA GLY A 57 5.41 -1.57 16.09
C GLY A 57 6.08 -0.21 15.86
N GLN A 58 7.42 -0.11 15.94
CA GLN A 58 8.13 1.14 15.70
C GLN A 58 8.05 1.53 14.23
N THR A 59 7.87 2.84 13.99
CA THR A 59 7.87 3.41 12.65
C THR A 59 8.96 4.45 12.49
N HIS A 60 9.63 4.42 11.35
CA HIS A 60 10.54 5.47 10.89
C HIS A 60 10.05 6.01 9.56
N GLY A 61 10.09 7.32 9.36
CA GLY A 61 9.53 7.89 8.14
C GLY A 61 10.09 9.26 7.78
N HIS A 62 9.90 9.62 6.51
CA HIS A 62 10.24 10.90 5.91
C HIS A 62 9.07 11.30 5.02
N ARG A 63 8.47 12.48 5.25
CA ARG A 63 7.21 12.90 4.60
C ARG A 63 6.11 11.84 4.65
N ALA A 64 6.07 11.07 5.74
CA ALA A 64 5.24 9.86 5.86
C ALA A 64 3.73 10.14 5.79
N ASP A 65 3.33 11.39 6.04
CA ASP A 65 1.95 11.85 6.10
C ASP A 65 1.60 12.80 4.92
N GLU A 66 2.54 13.03 4.00
CA GLU A 66 2.27 13.75 2.75
C GLU A 66 1.66 12.82 1.69
N ARG A 67 0.84 13.40 0.80
CA ARG A 67 0.19 12.64 -0.27
C ARG A 67 1.11 12.43 -1.47
N PHE A 68 1.02 11.22 -2.01
CA PHE A 68 1.68 10.77 -3.23
C PHE A 68 0.68 10.02 -4.09
N MET A 69 0.82 10.13 -5.41
CA MET A 69 0.05 9.30 -6.34
C MET A 69 0.37 7.83 -6.09
N MET A 70 -0.66 6.99 -5.96
CA MET A 70 -0.44 5.56 -5.78
C MET A 70 0.20 4.96 -7.03
N LEU A 71 -0.23 5.42 -8.22
CA LEU A 71 0.05 4.72 -9.48
C LEU A 71 -0.34 3.24 -9.31
N SER A 72 0.29 2.31 -10.01
CA SER A 72 0.03 0.88 -9.90
C SER A 72 0.22 0.24 -8.51
N SER A 73 0.67 0.96 -7.46
CA SER A 73 0.68 0.42 -6.09
C SER A 73 -0.73 0.12 -5.54
N PHE A 74 -1.78 0.78 -6.05
CA PHE A 74 -3.18 0.51 -5.68
C PHE A 74 -3.60 -0.94 -5.97
N LYS A 75 -2.94 -1.62 -6.93
CA LYS A 75 -3.29 -2.97 -7.39
C LYS A 75 -3.20 -4.01 -6.28
N LEU A 76 -2.39 -3.76 -5.24
CA LEU A 76 -2.37 -4.52 -3.98
C LEU A 76 -3.74 -4.49 -3.32
N LEU A 77 -4.30 -3.29 -3.12
CA LEU A 77 -5.61 -3.11 -2.48
C LEU A 77 -6.71 -3.68 -3.37
N ALA A 78 -6.61 -3.47 -4.68
CA ALA A 78 -7.60 -3.96 -5.65
C ALA A 78 -7.72 -5.49 -5.60
N SER A 79 -6.60 -6.20 -5.55
CA SER A 79 -6.57 -7.67 -5.44
C SER A 79 -6.99 -8.13 -4.05
N ALA A 80 -6.63 -7.39 -3.00
CA ALA A 80 -7.08 -7.66 -1.64
C ALA A 80 -8.61 -7.55 -1.49
N LEU A 81 -9.26 -6.61 -2.18
CA LEU A 81 -10.72 -6.51 -2.17
C LEU A 81 -11.39 -7.70 -2.87
N VAL A 82 -10.82 -8.22 -3.96
CA VAL A 82 -11.31 -9.47 -4.58
C VAL A 82 -11.27 -10.60 -3.54
N LEU A 83 -10.14 -10.77 -2.86
CA LEU A 83 -9.98 -11.79 -1.83
C LEU A 83 -10.92 -11.60 -0.63
N ALA A 84 -11.10 -10.37 -0.16
CA ALA A 84 -12.04 -10.07 0.92
C ALA A 84 -13.49 -10.44 0.53
N ARG A 85 -13.88 -10.27 -0.74
CA ARG A 85 -15.19 -10.69 -1.24
C ARG A 85 -15.31 -12.21 -1.33
N VAL A 86 -14.24 -12.91 -1.70
CA VAL A 86 -14.18 -14.38 -1.68
C VAL A 86 -14.35 -14.91 -0.26
N ASP A 87 -13.65 -14.33 0.71
CA ASP A 87 -13.79 -14.70 2.14
C ASP A 87 -15.22 -14.48 2.65
N ARG A 88 -15.94 -13.49 2.11
CA ARG A 88 -17.35 -13.19 2.43
C ARG A 88 -18.35 -14.05 1.64
N GLY A 89 -17.90 -14.95 0.77
CA GLY A 89 -18.75 -15.76 -0.10
C GLY A 89 -19.46 -14.96 -1.21
N GLN A 90 -18.98 -13.77 -1.52
CA GLN A 90 -19.57 -12.83 -2.49
C GLN A 90 -18.91 -12.91 -3.87
N GLU A 91 -17.85 -13.69 -4.00
CA GLU A 91 -17.07 -13.82 -5.22
C GLU A 91 -16.37 -15.18 -5.27
N SER A 92 -16.00 -15.63 -6.46
CA SER A 92 -15.17 -16.82 -6.68
C SER A 92 -13.93 -16.48 -7.49
N LEU A 93 -12.77 -16.91 -7.02
CA LEU A 93 -11.51 -16.79 -7.76
C LEU A 93 -11.53 -17.53 -9.11
N GLU A 94 -12.37 -18.55 -9.24
CA GLU A 94 -12.55 -19.33 -10.47
C GLU A 94 -13.50 -18.68 -11.48
N ARG A 95 -14.24 -17.65 -11.07
CA ARG A 95 -15.14 -16.95 -11.99
C ARG A 95 -14.32 -16.35 -13.12
N ARG A 96 -14.72 -16.66 -14.35
CA ARG A 96 -14.07 -16.19 -15.57
C ARG A 96 -14.66 -14.87 -16.04
N ILE A 97 -13.80 -14.00 -16.53
CA ILE A 97 -14.14 -12.74 -17.19
C ILE A 97 -13.66 -12.82 -18.62
N THR A 98 -14.60 -12.75 -19.56
CA THR A 98 -14.35 -12.63 -20.99
C THR A 98 -14.39 -11.17 -21.40
N TYR A 99 -13.49 -10.77 -22.29
CA TYR A 99 -13.36 -9.40 -22.75
C TYR A 99 -12.89 -9.38 -24.20
N ALA A 100 -13.29 -8.35 -24.93
CA ALA A 100 -12.88 -8.12 -26.30
C ALA A 100 -11.50 -7.46 -26.38
N LYS A 101 -10.89 -7.52 -27.56
CA LYS A 101 -9.62 -6.79 -27.82
C LYS A 101 -9.76 -5.28 -27.67
N THR A 102 -10.96 -4.74 -27.89
CA THR A 102 -11.28 -3.31 -27.73
C THR A 102 -11.34 -2.87 -26.26
N ASP A 103 -11.45 -3.80 -25.33
CA ASP A 103 -11.51 -3.50 -23.90
C ASP A 103 -10.10 -3.36 -23.29
N LEU A 104 -9.06 -3.71 -24.05
CA LEU A 104 -7.68 -3.62 -23.61
C LEU A 104 -7.20 -2.16 -23.59
N VAL A 105 -6.51 -1.81 -22.50
CA VAL A 105 -5.76 -0.56 -22.37
C VAL A 105 -4.25 -0.79 -22.54
N THR A 106 -3.49 0.29 -22.71
CA THR A 106 -2.03 0.23 -22.85
C THR A 106 -1.38 -0.53 -21.68
N TYR A 107 -0.36 -1.35 -21.99
CA TYR A 107 0.39 -2.18 -21.05
C TYR A 107 -0.45 -3.29 -20.41
N SER A 108 -0.75 -4.31 -21.22
CA SER A 108 -1.61 -5.44 -20.88
C SER A 108 -0.97 -6.79 -21.25
N PRO A 109 0.25 -7.07 -20.76
CA PRO A 109 1.11 -8.15 -21.26
C PRO A 109 0.57 -9.58 -21.03
N VAL A 110 -0.39 -9.76 -20.11
CA VAL A 110 -0.98 -11.07 -19.85
C VAL A 110 -2.36 -11.14 -20.52
N THR A 111 -3.21 -10.15 -20.27
CA THR A 111 -4.60 -10.14 -20.71
C THR A 111 -4.73 -10.13 -22.23
N GLU A 112 -3.79 -9.53 -22.96
CA GLU A 112 -3.81 -9.47 -24.43
C GLU A 112 -3.86 -10.86 -25.10
N ARG A 113 -3.28 -11.88 -24.44
CA ARG A 113 -3.23 -13.26 -24.92
C ARG A 113 -4.59 -13.96 -24.89
N PHE A 114 -5.50 -13.49 -24.05
CA PHE A 114 -6.82 -14.09 -23.83
C PHE A 114 -7.96 -13.24 -24.43
N ALA A 115 -7.66 -12.05 -24.94
CA ALA A 115 -8.65 -11.13 -25.47
C ALA A 115 -9.37 -11.69 -26.71
N GLY A 116 -10.70 -11.70 -26.67
CA GLY A 116 -11.56 -12.28 -27.71
C GLY A 116 -11.65 -13.81 -27.69
N THR A 117 -11.07 -14.48 -26.70
CA THR A 117 -11.28 -15.92 -26.49
C THR A 117 -12.58 -16.17 -25.71
N ALA A 118 -13.23 -17.32 -25.95
CA ALA A 118 -14.40 -17.73 -25.17
C ALA A 118 -14.05 -18.06 -23.71
N GLU A 119 -12.78 -18.36 -23.43
CA GLU A 119 -12.28 -18.76 -22.13
C GLU A 119 -12.04 -17.56 -21.19
N GLY A 120 -11.51 -16.44 -21.72
CA GLY A 120 -11.12 -15.28 -20.92
C GLY A 120 -10.10 -15.65 -19.83
N MET A 121 -10.12 -14.92 -18.71
CA MET A 121 -9.27 -15.20 -17.55
C MET A 121 -10.09 -15.36 -16.28
N SER A 122 -9.65 -16.22 -15.36
CA SER A 122 -10.22 -16.30 -14.02
C SER A 122 -9.88 -15.05 -13.20
N LEU A 123 -10.69 -14.73 -12.19
CA LEU A 123 -10.40 -13.63 -11.27
C LEU A 123 -9.06 -13.79 -10.55
N ALA A 124 -8.69 -15.03 -10.18
CA ALA A 124 -7.35 -15.31 -9.67
C ALA A 124 -6.26 -14.93 -10.68
N GLY A 125 -6.41 -15.32 -11.94
CA GLY A 125 -5.45 -15.01 -12.99
C GLY A 125 -5.33 -13.50 -13.26
N LEU A 126 -6.45 -12.76 -13.17
CA LEU A 126 -6.43 -11.30 -13.30
C LEU A 126 -5.75 -10.62 -12.11
N CYS A 127 -6.02 -11.06 -10.88
CA CYS A 127 -5.33 -10.56 -9.69
C CYS A 127 -3.82 -10.83 -9.77
N GLU A 128 -3.43 -12.05 -10.15
CA GLU A 128 -2.04 -12.43 -10.33
C GLU A 128 -1.36 -11.57 -11.41
N ALA A 129 -1.97 -11.44 -12.59
CA ALA A 129 -1.42 -10.62 -13.68
C ALA A 129 -1.23 -9.16 -13.27
N THR A 130 -2.22 -8.56 -12.60
CA THR A 130 -2.13 -7.15 -12.23
C THR A 130 -1.13 -6.91 -11.10
N ILE A 131 -0.88 -7.87 -10.22
CA ILE A 131 0.18 -7.77 -9.21
C ILE A 131 1.56 -8.00 -9.84
N THR A 132 1.73 -9.14 -10.52
CA THR A 132 3.04 -9.67 -10.90
C THR A 132 3.68 -8.93 -12.07
N THR A 133 2.89 -8.56 -13.07
CA THR A 133 3.35 -7.85 -14.27
C THR A 133 2.79 -6.44 -14.36
N SER A 134 2.01 -6.00 -13.37
CA SER A 134 1.35 -4.69 -13.40
C SER A 134 0.37 -4.49 -14.56
N ASP A 135 -0.24 -5.57 -15.08
CA ASP A 135 -1.19 -5.52 -16.21
C ASP A 135 -2.37 -4.58 -15.92
N ASN A 136 -2.56 -3.58 -16.80
CA ASN A 136 -3.53 -2.51 -16.62
C ASN A 136 -4.97 -2.93 -16.94
N SER A 137 -5.17 -3.73 -17.98
CA SER A 137 -6.52 -4.24 -18.29
C SER A 137 -6.99 -5.17 -17.19
N ALA A 138 -6.10 -6.01 -16.66
CA ALA A 138 -6.42 -6.86 -15.51
C ALA A 138 -6.89 -6.05 -14.30
N ALA A 139 -6.23 -4.92 -13.99
CA ALA A 139 -6.68 -4.01 -12.93
C ALA A 139 -8.08 -3.46 -13.18
N ASN A 140 -8.38 -3.02 -14.41
CA ASN A 140 -9.69 -2.51 -14.76
C ASN A 140 -10.77 -3.60 -14.63
N PHE A 141 -10.51 -4.83 -15.08
CA PHE A 141 -11.47 -5.93 -14.98
C PHE A 141 -11.74 -6.36 -13.54
N ILE A 142 -10.72 -6.38 -12.66
CA ILE A 142 -10.98 -6.64 -11.24
C ILE A 142 -11.72 -5.46 -10.59
N LEU A 143 -11.44 -4.21 -10.96
CA LEU A 143 -12.21 -3.05 -10.48
C LEU A 143 -13.70 -3.18 -10.86
N ASP A 144 -14.00 -3.59 -12.10
CA ASP A 144 -15.36 -3.82 -12.56
C ASP A 144 -16.11 -4.89 -11.76
N SER A 145 -15.39 -5.90 -11.29
CA SER A 145 -15.99 -7.03 -10.56
C SER A 145 -16.68 -6.64 -9.24
N TYR A 146 -16.34 -5.47 -8.67
CA TYR A 146 -16.84 -5.06 -7.35
C TYR A 146 -17.34 -3.61 -7.28
N GLY A 147 -17.53 -2.95 -8.42
CA GLY A 147 -18.11 -1.60 -8.48
C GLY A 147 -17.12 -0.44 -8.57
N GLY A 148 -15.92 -0.70 -9.09
CA GLY A 148 -14.96 0.31 -9.52
C GLY A 148 -14.20 1.03 -8.40
N PRO A 149 -13.54 2.17 -8.73
CA PRO A 149 -12.69 2.92 -7.79
C PRO A 149 -13.37 3.31 -6.48
N ALA A 150 -14.66 3.69 -6.53
CA ALA A 150 -15.41 4.06 -5.34
C ALA A 150 -15.56 2.90 -4.34
N ALA A 151 -15.71 1.67 -4.83
CA ALA A 151 -15.75 0.48 -3.97
C ALA A 151 -14.40 0.20 -3.33
N LEU A 152 -13.30 0.41 -4.06
CA LEU A 152 -11.96 0.27 -3.49
C LEU A 152 -11.68 1.31 -2.40
N THR A 153 -12.09 2.56 -2.61
CA THR A 153 -11.99 3.61 -1.59
C THR A 153 -12.82 3.28 -0.35
N ARG A 154 -14.05 2.74 -0.51
CA ARG A 154 -14.83 2.26 0.64
C ARG A 154 -14.14 1.11 1.38
N PHE A 155 -13.52 0.18 0.66
CA PHE A 155 -12.75 -0.89 1.28
C PHE A 155 -11.57 -0.36 2.12
N ALA A 156 -10.86 0.67 1.64
CA ALA A 156 -9.85 1.34 2.45
C ALA A 156 -10.44 1.89 3.76
N ARG A 157 -11.63 2.51 3.72
CA ARG A 157 -12.34 2.98 4.93
C ARG A 157 -12.75 1.84 5.87
N GLU A 158 -13.21 0.71 5.33
CA GLU A 158 -13.50 -0.50 6.15
C GLU A 158 -12.24 -1.00 6.89
N LEU A 159 -11.06 -0.81 6.30
CA LEU A 159 -9.77 -1.11 6.91
C LEU A 159 -9.29 0.00 7.85
N GLY A 160 -10.06 1.06 8.09
CA GLY A 160 -9.68 2.21 8.92
C GLY A 160 -8.62 3.11 8.29
N ASP A 161 -8.49 3.08 6.95
CA ASP A 161 -7.66 4.02 6.20
C ASP A 161 -8.54 5.14 5.66
N ASP A 162 -8.49 6.30 6.32
CA ASP A 162 -9.24 7.50 5.97
C ASP A 162 -8.58 8.37 4.89
N THR A 163 -7.40 7.95 4.43
CA THR A 163 -6.51 8.78 3.62
C THR A 163 -6.47 8.30 2.18
N THR A 164 -6.25 7.01 1.96
CA THR A 164 -6.13 6.40 0.64
C THR A 164 -7.43 6.55 -0.14
N ARG A 165 -7.34 6.91 -1.41
CA ARG A 165 -8.48 6.99 -2.32
C ARG A 165 -8.05 6.63 -3.74
N LEU A 166 -8.88 5.82 -4.40
CA LEU A 166 -8.83 5.60 -5.83
C LEU A 166 -10.08 6.24 -6.44
N ASP A 167 -9.88 7.04 -7.46
CA ASP A 167 -10.90 7.87 -8.09
C ASP A 167 -11.08 7.52 -9.57
N ARG A 168 -9.99 7.12 -10.25
CA ARG A 168 -9.95 6.84 -11.69
C ARG A 168 -9.45 5.43 -11.98
N ARG A 169 -9.56 5.04 -13.24
CA ARG A 169 -9.10 3.74 -13.77
C ARG A 169 -7.71 3.83 -14.39
N GLU A 170 -7.14 2.67 -14.73
CA GLU A 170 -6.01 2.64 -15.64
C GLU A 170 -6.47 3.09 -17.04
N THR A 171 -5.74 3.96 -17.74
CA THR A 171 -4.43 4.53 -17.39
C THR A 171 -4.49 5.94 -16.78
N GLU A 172 -5.68 6.53 -16.70
CA GLU A 172 -5.94 7.92 -16.30
C GLU A 172 -5.42 8.26 -14.89
N LEU A 173 -5.50 7.29 -13.96
CA LEU A 173 -5.04 7.45 -12.57
C LEU A 173 -3.55 7.80 -12.46
N ASN A 174 -2.74 7.56 -13.50
CA ASN A 174 -1.30 7.85 -13.50
C ASN A 174 -0.97 9.29 -13.89
N THR A 175 -1.97 10.10 -14.25
CA THR A 175 -1.78 11.51 -14.60
C THR A 175 -2.11 12.40 -13.41
N GLY A 176 -1.15 13.21 -12.99
CA GLY A 176 -1.34 14.22 -11.93
C GLY A 176 -2.39 15.25 -12.33
N THR A 177 -3.19 15.70 -11.36
CA THR A 177 -4.23 16.70 -11.56
C THR A 177 -3.98 17.93 -10.70
N ALA A 178 -4.41 19.11 -11.16
CA ALA A 178 -4.34 20.35 -10.38
C ALA A 178 -5.10 20.25 -9.04
N ALA A 179 -6.16 19.43 -8.97
CA ALA A 179 -6.80 19.02 -7.73
C ALA A 179 -5.96 17.92 -7.06
N ALA A 180 -5.01 18.31 -6.21
CA ALA A 180 -3.89 17.51 -5.70
C ALA A 180 -4.24 16.31 -4.77
N LEU A 181 -5.36 15.60 -4.97
CA LEU A 181 -5.82 14.53 -4.08
C LEU A 181 -6.24 13.24 -4.78
N LEU A 182 -6.52 13.24 -6.09
CA LEU A 182 -7.05 12.06 -6.77
C LEU A 182 -6.01 10.94 -6.85
N ASP A 183 -6.46 9.70 -6.59
CA ASP A 183 -5.63 8.50 -6.70
C ASP A 183 -4.39 8.51 -5.79
N THR A 184 -4.50 9.17 -4.64
CA THR A 184 -3.39 9.35 -3.69
C THR A 184 -3.55 8.53 -2.41
N THR A 185 -2.41 8.27 -1.79
CA THR A 185 -2.27 7.78 -0.42
C THR A 185 -1.15 8.55 0.29
N THR A 186 -0.88 8.23 1.55
CA THR A 186 0.37 8.62 2.23
C THR A 186 1.18 7.35 2.52
N PRO A 187 2.52 7.42 2.62
CA PRO A 187 3.34 6.28 3.02
C PRO A 187 2.81 5.61 4.30
N ARG A 188 2.44 6.41 5.31
CA ARG A 188 1.89 5.88 6.56
C ARG A 188 0.58 5.12 6.37
N ALA A 189 -0.38 5.70 5.64
CA ALA A 189 -1.68 5.08 5.42
C ALA A 189 -1.53 3.74 4.68
N MET A 190 -0.75 3.72 3.61
CA MET A 190 -0.47 2.50 2.85
C MET A 190 0.19 1.42 3.72
N ALA A 191 1.22 1.77 4.50
CA ALA A 191 1.93 0.78 5.32
C ALA A 191 1.04 0.15 6.39
N LEU A 192 0.17 0.94 7.04
CA LEU A 192 -0.77 0.43 8.05
C LEU A 192 -1.87 -0.42 7.41
N THR A 193 -2.35 -0.03 6.22
CA THR A 193 -3.29 -0.85 5.43
C THR A 193 -2.65 -2.18 5.02
N MET A 194 -1.40 -2.15 4.54
CA MET A 194 -0.64 -3.36 4.23
C MET A 194 -0.44 -4.25 5.45
N GLN A 195 -0.19 -3.70 6.64
CA GLN A 195 -0.06 -4.48 7.86
C GLN A 195 -1.33 -5.27 8.15
N LYS A 196 -2.50 -4.63 8.02
CA LYS A 196 -3.81 -5.29 8.25
C LYS A 196 -4.07 -6.40 7.23
N LEU A 197 -3.75 -6.16 5.96
CA LEU A 197 -3.98 -7.10 4.86
C LEU A 197 -3.00 -8.27 4.83
N LEU A 198 -1.72 -8.01 5.10
CA LEU A 198 -0.65 -8.99 4.92
C LEU A 198 -0.29 -9.73 6.20
N LEU A 199 -0.61 -9.19 7.39
CA LEU A 199 -0.23 -9.79 8.67
C LEU A 199 -1.40 -9.86 9.66
N GLY A 200 -2.36 -8.94 9.56
CA GLY A 200 -3.57 -8.92 10.38
C GLY A 200 -4.70 -9.82 9.87
N ASN A 201 -5.87 -9.70 10.49
CA ASN A 201 -7.03 -10.56 10.23
C ASN A 201 -8.05 -9.92 9.27
N ALA A 202 -7.63 -8.96 8.42
CA ALA A 202 -8.52 -8.34 7.44
C ALA A 202 -8.92 -9.30 6.30
N LEU A 203 -8.09 -10.33 6.07
CA LEU A 203 -8.33 -11.44 5.16
C LEU A 203 -8.24 -12.75 5.93
N SER A 204 -8.91 -13.80 5.43
CA SER A 204 -8.71 -15.17 5.91
C SER A 204 -7.24 -15.58 5.76
N PRO A 205 -6.74 -16.57 6.52
CA PRO A 205 -5.37 -17.04 6.39
C PRO A 205 -5.00 -17.44 4.95
N ALA A 206 -5.90 -18.14 4.25
CA ALA A 206 -5.68 -18.57 2.87
C ALA A 206 -5.62 -17.39 1.87
N SER A 207 -6.53 -16.42 2.03
CA SER A 207 -6.53 -15.20 1.20
C SER A 207 -5.31 -14.34 1.45
N ARG A 208 -4.90 -14.18 2.70
CA ARG A 208 -3.67 -13.46 3.08
C ARG A 208 -2.43 -14.13 2.48
N GLU A 209 -2.32 -15.45 2.58
CA GLU A 209 -1.22 -16.20 1.99
C GLU A 209 -1.19 -16.05 0.46
N ARG A 210 -2.35 -16.13 -0.20
CA ARG A 210 -2.46 -15.93 -1.64
C ARG A 210 -1.98 -14.53 -2.06
N LEU A 211 -2.39 -13.48 -1.34
CA LEU A 211 -1.94 -12.12 -1.62
C LEU A 211 -0.43 -11.98 -1.45
N GLN A 212 0.14 -12.56 -0.39
CA GLN A 212 1.59 -12.58 -0.19
C GLN A 212 2.31 -13.32 -1.33
N GLN A 213 1.79 -14.46 -1.78
CA GLN A 213 2.36 -15.23 -2.89
C GLN A 213 2.39 -14.40 -4.18
N TRP A 214 1.31 -13.72 -4.53
CA TRP A 214 1.28 -12.84 -5.71
C TRP A 214 2.30 -11.70 -5.60
N LEU A 215 2.40 -11.05 -4.43
CA LEU A 215 3.38 -9.99 -4.20
C LEU A 215 4.83 -10.51 -4.29
N VAL A 216 5.10 -11.70 -3.77
CA VAL A 216 6.41 -12.35 -3.88
C VAL A 216 6.76 -12.63 -5.34
N GLY A 217 5.77 -13.02 -6.15
CA GLY A 217 5.89 -13.24 -7.59
C GLY A 217 6.02 -11.97 -8.45
N ASN A 218 6.06 -10.77 -7.86
CA ASN A 218 6.25 -9.54 -8.63
C ASN A 218 7.58 -9.53 -9.40
N THR A 219 7.50 -9.24 -10.70
CA THR A 219 8.66 -9.19 -11.60
C THR A 219 9.05 -7.76 -11.98
N THR A 220 8.37 -6.75 -11.43
CA THR A 220 8.58 -5.34 -11.80
C THR A 220 9.49 -4.59 -10.82
N GLY A 221 9.82 -5.18 -9.67
CA GLY A 221 10.48 -4.52 -8.54
C GLY A 221 11.97 -4.84 -8.34
N ASP A 222 12.58 -5.66 -9.21
CA ASP A 222 13.94 -6.19 -9.01
C ASP A 222 15.01 -5.11 -8.77
N LYS A 223 14.84 -3.92 -9.38
CA LYS A 223 15.78 -2.80 -9.25
C LYS A 223 15.43 -1.81 -8.12
N ARG A 224 14.33 -2.03 -7.40
CA ARG A 224 13.79 -1.12 -6.38
C ARG A 224 14.05 -1.65 -4.98
N LEU A 225 13.02 -1.87 -4.15
CA LEU A 225 13.22 -2.34 -2.77
C LEU A 225 14.03 -3.64 -2.74
N ARG A 226 13.77 -4.58 -3.67
CA ARG A 226 14.50 -5.85 -3.77
C ARG A 226 16.01 -5.67 -3.90
N ALA A 227 16.47 -4.72 -4.73
CA ALA A 227 17.90 -4.43 -4.91
C ALA A 227 18.57 -3.82 -3.67
N GLY A 228 17.78 -3.34 -2.71
CA GLY A 228 18.29 -2.77 -1.47
C GLY A 228 18.33 -3.74 -0.28
N LEU A 229 17.64 -4.87 -0.37
CA LEU A 229 17.52 -5.81 0.75
C LEU A 229 18.64 -6.86 0.72
N PRO A 230 19.07 -7.39 1.88
CA PRO A 230 20.06 -8.45 1.93
C PRO A 230 19.64 -9.69 1.15
N SER A 231 20.62 -10.36 0.55
CA SER A 231 20.39 -11.62 -0.15
C SER A 231 19.74 -12.67 0.77
N GLY A 232 18.80 -13.43 0.20
CA GLY A 232 18.03 -14.46 0.91
C GLY A 232 16.79 -13.94 1.65
N TRP A 233 16.64 -12.63 1.84
CA TRP A 233 15.37 -12.10 2.34
C TRP A 233 14.26 -12.37 1.33
N ARG A 234 13.13 -12.91 1.80
CA ARG A 234 11.95 -13.04 0.96
C ARG A 234 11.28 -11.67 0.90
N VAL A 235 10.87 -11.23 -0.29
CA VAL A 235 10.27 -9.92 -0.52
C VAL A 235 9.01 -10.10 -1.33
N GLY A 236 7.92 -9.46 -0.90
CA GLY A 236 6.71 -9.28 -1.70
C GLY A 236 6.41 -7.80 -1.85
N ASP A 237 6.29 -7.32 -3.07
CA ASP A 237 6.21 -5.89 -3.37
C ASP A 237 5.27 -5.58 -4.54
N LYS A 238 4.89 -4.30 -4.65
CA LYS A 238 4.16 -3.76 -5.79
C LYS A 238 4.70 -2.39 -6.16
N THR A 239 5.11 -2.28 -7.42
CA THR A 239 5.62 -1.04 -8.00
C THR A 239 4.53 -0.12 -8.55
N GLY A 240 4.85 1.16 -8.71
CA GLY A 240 4.10 2.14 -9.49
C GLY A 240 5.05 3.07 -10.24
N THR A 241 4.71 3.49 -11.47
CA THR A 241 5.60 4.33 -12.29
C THR A 241 4.81 5.21 -13.25
N ASN A 242 5.20 6.47 -13.37
CA ASN A 242 4.88 7.31 -14.52
C ASN A 242 6.16 8.06 -14.95
N LYS A 243 6.04 9.15 -15.72
CA LYS A 243 7.20 9.91 -16.21
C LYS A 243 8.08 10.46 -15.08
N THR A 244 7.48 11.09 -14.07
CA THR A 244 8.19 11.80 -12.99
C THR A 244 8.25 10.99 -11.70
N ASP A 245 7.35 10.02 -11.53
CA ASP A 245 7.10 9.38 -10.25
C ASP A 245 7.45 7.88 -10.31
N ALA A 246 7.99 7.36 -9.21
CA ALA A 246 8.33 5.95 -9.03
C ALA A 246 8.08 5.52 -7.58
N ASN A 247 7.27 4.48 -7.41
CA ASN A 247 6.86 3.98 -6.11
C ASN A 247 7.24 2.51 -5.96
N ASP A 248 7.55 2.09 -4.74
CA ASP A 248 7.60 0.68 -4.41
C ASP A 248 7.14 0.47 -2.97
N ILE A 249 6.20 -0.45 -2.79
CA ILE A 249 5.63 -0.80 -1.50
C ILE A 249 5.76 -2.30 -1.30
N GLY A 250 6.20 -2.74 -0.13
CA GLY A 250 6.42 -4.16 0.08
C GLY A 250 6.50 -4.59 1.54
N ILE A 251 6.51 -5.90 1.69
CA ILE A 251 6.80 -6.63 2.91
C ILE A 251 8.08 -7.44 2.70
N ALA A 252 8.97 -7.41 3.69
CA ALA A 252 10.27 -8.09 3.62
C ALA A 252 10.44 -8.99 4.84
N TRP A 253 10.72 -10.28 4.62
CA TRP A 253 10.95 -11.28 5.67
C TRP A 253 12.45 -11.56 5.80
N PRO A 254 13.07 -11.16 6.93
CA PRO A 254 14.46 -11.51 7.24
C PRO A 254 14.67 -13.02 7.38
N THR A 255 15.87 -13.49 7.04
CA THR A 255 16.26 -14.92 7.14
C THR A 255 16.49 -15.40 8.58
N ASN A 256 16.66 -14.48 9.53
CA ASN A 256 16.93 -14.78 10.95
C ASN A 256 15.67 -15.13 11.75
N GLY A 257 14.51 -15.29 11.10
CA GLY A 257 13.24 -15.63 11.76
C GLY A 257 12.56 -14.46 12.48
N ARG A 258 13.10 -13.23 12.38
CA ARG A 258 12.42 -12.03 12.88
C ARG A 258 11.10 -11.79 12.13
N ALA A 259 10.15 -11.14 12.80
CA ALA A 259 8.97 -10.61 12.15
C ALA A 259 9.34 -9.69 10.96
N PRO A 260 8.50 -9.62 9.92
CA PRO A 260 8.82 -8.88 8.70
C PRO A 260 8.83 -7.36 8.90
N LEU A 261 9.44 -6.66 7.95
CA LEU A 261 9.30 -5.21 7.79
C LEU A 261 8.22 -4.91 6.76
N ILE A 262 7.49 -3.81 6.97
CA ILE A 262 6.69 -3.18 5.91
C ILE A 262 7.38 -1.89 5.50
N ILE A 263 7.60 -1.72 4.19
CA ILE A 263 8.31 -0.59 3.62
C ILE A 263 7.44 0.01 2.53
N THR A 264 7.12 1.29 2.63
CA THR A 264 6.41 2.04 1.59
C THR A 264 7.25 3.23 1.18
N ALA A 265 7.65 3.28 -0.09
CA ALA A 265 8.46 4.36 -0.64
C ALA A 265 7.80 4.95 -1.90
N TYR A 266 7.56 6.25 -1.88
CA TYR A 266 6.94 7.01 -2.94
C TYR A 266 7.89 8.13 -3.36
N LEU A 267 8.30 8.17 -4.63
CA LEU A 267 9.09 9.28 -5.18
C LEU A 267 8.23 10.01 -6.21
N ALA A 268 7.89 11.27 -5.94
CA ALA A 268 7.11 12.11 -6.83
C ALA A 268 7.95 13.22 -7.45
N GLU A 269 7.50 13.73 -8.60
CA GLU A 269 8.00 14.97 -9.21
C GLU A 269 9.51 14.94 -9.49
N SER A 270 10.08 13.74 -9.68
CA SER A 270 11.52 13.57 -9.86
C SER A 270 11.95 13.84 -11.30
N THR A 271 12.90 14.76 -11.46
CA THR A 271 13.56 15.05 -12.75
C THR A 271 14.74 14.15 -13.05
N ALA A 272 15.11 13.27 -12.12
CA ALA A 272 16.23 12.36 -12.30
C ALA A 272 15.93 11.23 -13.30
N SER A 273 16.97 10.52 -13.74
CA SER A 273 16.81 9.35 -14.61
C SER A 273 16.14 8.19 -13.88
N SER A 274 15.49 7.27 -14.60
CA SER A 274 14.86 6.09 -14.00
C SER A 274 15.82 5.27 -13.13
N ALA A 275 17.09 5.16 -13.54
CA ALA A 275 18.11 4.45 -12.77
C ALA A 275 18.37 5.10 -11.39
N VAL A 276 18.35 6.45 -11.33
CA VAL A 276 18.47 7.17 -10.05
C VAL A 276 17.23 6.95 -9.19
N LYS A 277 16.02 7.00 -9.78
CA LYS A 277 14.77 6.73 -9.04
C LYS A 277 14.76 5.32 -8.44
N GLU A 278 15.14 4.32 -9.23
CA GLU A 278 15.26 2.93 -8.77
C GLU A 278 16.32 2.78 -7.66
N ALA A 279 17.50 3.37 -7.85
CA ALA A 279 18.56 3.36 -6.84
C ALA A 279 18.17 4.06 -5.53
N THR A 280 17.34 5.11 -5.60
CA THR A 280 16.76 5.79 -4.44
C THR A 280 15.83 4.86 -3.66
N LEU A 281 14.91 4.16 -4.34
CA LEU A 281 14.00 3.19 -3.70
C LEU A 281 14.80 2.01 -3.09
N ALA A 282 15.83 1.52 -3.79
CA ALA A 282 16.76 0.54 -3.22
C ALA A 282 17.53 1.09 -2.00
N GLY A 283 17.85 2.38 -2.00
CA GLY A 283 18.46 3.08 -0.86
C GLY A 283 17.58 3.04 0.38
N VAL A 284 16.28 3.29 0.21
CA VAL A 284 15.29 3.18 1.31
C VAL A 284 15.29 1.76 1.90
N ALA A 285 15.28 0.73 1.05
CA ALA A 285 15.35 -0.66 1.50
C ALA A 285 16.64 -1.00 2.26
N ARG A 286 17.81 -0.50 1.80
CA ARG A 286 19.09 -0.68 2.54
C ARG A 286 19.01 -0.08 3.94
N LEU A 287 18.44 1.13 4.05
CA LEU A 287 18.26 1.79 5.35
C LEU A 287 17.30 0.99 6.24
N ALA A 288 16.21 0.47 5.69
CA ALA A 288 15.26 -0.37 6.42
C ALA A 288 15.92 -1.65 6.96
N ALA A 289 16.72 -2.34 6.13
CA ALA A 289 17.44 -3.53 6.55
C ALA A 289 18.44 -3.24 7.69
N GLY A 290 19.12 -2.10 7.64
CA GLY A 290 20.06 -1.68 8.69
C GLY A 290 19.43 -1.41 10.07
N LEU A 291 18.10 -1.25 10.15
CA LEU A 291 17.39 -1.08 11.43
C LEU A 291 17.17 -2.40 12.18
N VAL A 292 17.28 -3.53 11.49
CA VAL A 292 16.97 -4.86 12.04
C VAL A 292 18.10 -5.88 11.88
N ALA A 293 19.21 -5.45 11.30
CA ALA A 293 20.46 -6.20 11.19
C ALA A 293 21.16 -6.33 12.55
#